data_AF-A0A0S2KDZ9-F1
#
_entry.id   AF-A0A0S2KDZ9-F1
#
_cell.length_a   1.000
_cell.length_b   1.000
_cell.length_c   1.000
_cell.angle_alpha   90.00
_cell.angle_beta   90.00
_cell.angle_gamma   90.00
#
_symmetry.space_group_name_H-M   'P 1'
#
loop_
_entity.id
_entity.type
_entity.pdbx_description
1 polymer ?
#
loop_
_entity_poly.entity_id
_entity_poly.type
_entity_poly.pdbx_seq_one_letter_code
_entity_poly.pdbx_strand_id
1 'polypeptide(L)' 'MSREVGDRYRCDSCKAELVYEVACPCEGMPHSEICCGKQMTKVEA' A
#
# COMPACT_ATOMS: atom_id res chain seq x y z
N MET A 1 -3.01 4.46 9.77
CA MET A 1 -1.86 3.66 10.26
C MET A 1 -0.67 4.03 9.40
N SER A 2 0.48 4.27 10.03
CA SER A 2 1.75 4.43 9.33
C SER A 2 2.05 3.18 8.50
N ARG A 3 2.75 3.36 7.36
CA ARG A 3 3.20 2.25 6.52
C ARG A 3 4.63 1.95 6.90
N GLU A 4 4.92 0.69 7.19
CA GLU A 4 6.26 0.27 7.56
C GLU A 4 7.08 -0.10 6.33
N VAL A 5 8.40 -0.07 6.48
CA VAL A 5 9.30 -0.58 5.43
C VAL A 5 8.99 -2.06 5.21
N GLY A 6 8.84 -2.43 3.94
CA GLY A 6 8.50 -3.79 3.53
C GLY A 6 7.01 -4.06 3.42
N ASP A 7 6.13 -3.14 3.84
CA ASP A 7 4.69 -3.28 3.59
C ASP A 7 4.42 -3.42 2.09
N ARG A 8 3.61 -4.43 1.73
CA ARG A 8 3.24 -4.72 0.35
C ARG A 8 1.75 -4.54 0.13
N TYR A 9 1.41 -3.99 -1.02
CA TYR A 9 0.03 -3.82 -1.47
C TYR A 9 -0.09 -4.39 -2.88
N ARG A 10 -1.15 -5.17 -3.13
CA ARG A 10 -1.39 -5.76 -4.45
C ARG A 10 -2.69 -5.23 -5.05
N CYS A 11 -2.66 -4.95 -6.34
CA CYS A 11 -3.85 -4.64 -7.12
C CYS A 11 -4.52 -5.94 -7.60
N ASP A 12 -5.79 -6.14 -7.28
CA ASP A 12 -6.50 -7.35 -7.70
C ASP A 12 -6.78 -7.40 -9.21
N SER A 13 -6.85 -6.25 -9.87
CA SER A 13 -7.17 -6.14 -11.31
C SER A 13 -5.97 -6.46 -12.20
N CYS A 14 -4.83 -5.80 -11.97
CA CYS A 14 -3.64 -5.94 -12.83
C CYS A 14 -2.49 -6.72 -12.20
N LYS A 15 -2.64 -7.13 -10.93
CA LYS A 15 -1.62 -7.86 -10.14
C LYS A 15 -0.33 -7.08 -9.86
N ALA A 16 -0.32 -5.78 -10.12
CA ALA A 16 0.78 -4.91 -9.72
C ALA A 16 0.96 -4.89 -8.20
N GLU A 17 2.22 -4.75 -7.77
CA GLU A 17 2.60 -4.69 -6.37
C GLU A 17 3.26 -3.34 -6.06
N LEU A 18 2.85 -2.73 -4.96
CA LEU A 18 3.47 -1.56 -4.37
C LEU A 18 4.20 -2.02 -3.11
N VAL A 19 5.47 -1.66 -2.99
CA VAL A 19 6.31 -1.99 -1.84
C VAL A 19 6.79 -0.69 -1.22
N TYR A 20 6.59 -0.55 0.09
CA TYR A 20 7.14 0.58 0.84
C TYR A 20 8.62 0.33 1.11
N GLU A 21 9.51 0.98 0.36
CA GLU A 21 10.96 0.93 0.63
C GLU A 21 11.36 1.82 1.82
N VAL A 22 10.55 2.84 2.11
CA VAL A 22 10.71 3.76 3.23
C VAL A 22 9.37 3.88 3.96
N ALA A 23 9.40 3.93 5.28
CA ALA A 23 8.19 4.08 6.08
C ALA A 23 7.49 5.43 5.79
N CYS A 24 6.15 5.44 5.73
CA CYS A 24 5.42 6.70 5.66
C CYS A 24 5.41 7.37 7.04
N PRO A 25 5.86 8.64 7.17
CA PRO A 25 5.90 9.36 8.44
C PRO A 25 4.54 9.94 8.87
N CYS A 26 3.45 9.50 8.25
CA CYS A 26 2.13 10.07 8.39
C CYS A 26 1.35 9.43 9.56
N GLU A 27 0.93 10.24 10.52
CA GLU A 27 0.12 9.83 11.67
C GLU A 27 -1.36 10.24 11.48
N GLY A 28 -2.29 9.31 11.69
CA GLY A 28 -3.73 9.60 11.74
C GLY A 28 -4.46 9.81 10.41
N MET A 29 -3.76 9.95 9.28
CA MET A 29 -4.41 10.07 7.96
C MET A 29 -4.63 8.70 7.28
N PRO A 30 -5.76 8.50 6.58
CA PRO A 30 -5.96 7.31 5.76
C PRO A 30 -5.05 7.36 4.54
N HIS A 31 -4.38 6.25 4.25
CA HIS A 31 -3.65 6.09 3.01
C HIS A 31 -4.58 5.65 1.89
N SER A 32 -4.28 6.11 0.69
CA SER A 32 -4.97 5.69 -0.52
C SER A 32 -3.95 5.18 -1.55
N GLU A 33 -3.54 3.94 -1.40
CA GLU A 33 -2.79 3.19 -2.41
C GLU A 33 -3.75 2.81 -3.54
N ILE A 34 -3.89 3.66 -4.57
CA ILE A 34 -4.85 3.44 -5.65
C ILE A 34 -4.16 2.86 -6.88
N CYS A 35 -4.70 1.75 -7.40
CA CYS A 35 -4.33 1.18 -8.69
C CYS A 35 -5.60 0.71 -9.43
N CYS A 36 -5.66 0.93 -10.75
CA CYS A 36 -6.85 0.65 -11.57
C CYS A 36 -8.14 1.30 -11.04
N GLY A 37 -8.03 2.48 -10.43
CA GLY A 37 -9.16 3.22 -9.85
C GLY A 37 -9.75 2.60 -8.58
N LYS A 38 -9.06 1.63 -7.98
CA LYS A 38 -9.47 0.97 -6.73
C LYS A 38 -8.37 1.05 -5.69
N GLN A 39 -8.76 1.06 -4.42
CA GLN A 39 -7.85 0.89 -3.30
C GLN A 39 -7.18 -0.49 -3.39
N MET A 40 -5.86 -0.53 -3.26
CA MET A 40 -5.06 -1.75 -3.24
C MET A 40 -5.18 -2.45 -1.88
N THR A 41 -4.97 -3.76 -1.88
CA THR A 41 -5.10 -4.61 -0.69
C THR A 41 -3.73 -4.86 -0.09
N LYS A 42 -3.56 -4.63 1.23
CA LYS A 42 -2.33 -5.01 1.94
C LYS A 42 -2.17 -6.53 1.86
N VAL A 43 -0.99 -7.00 1.49
CA VAL A 43 -0.64 -8.42 1.46
C VAL A 43 0.50 -8.66 2.43
N GLU A 44 0.40 -9.74 3.20
CA GLU A 44 1.53 -10.22 4.01
C GLU A 44 2.56 -10.87 3.08
N ALA A 45 3.84 -10.61 3.35
CA ALA A 45 4.95 -11.17 2.58
C ALA A 45 5.11 -12.68 2.84
#